data_AF-A0A1J5H9N9-F1
#
_entry.id   AF-A0A1J5H9N9-F1
#
_cell.length_a   1.000
_cell.length_b   1.000
_cell.length_c   1.000
_cell.angle_alpha   90.00
_cell.angle_beta   90.00
_cell.angle_gamma   90.00
#
_symmetry.space_group_name_H-M   'P 1'
#
loop_
_entity.id
_entity.type
_entity.pdbx_description
1 polymer ?
#
loop_
_entity_poly.entity_id
_entity_poly.type
_entity_poly.pdbx_seq_one_letter_code
_entity_poly.pdbx_strand_id
1 'polypeptide(L)'
;MSKPRGKSHTTLTETASEVVRVLERIPGVKMIAPGEIRTTQHRTAGKRFVTAVFTTAGFELIITGQSVQKVAVHTSDDPKTIFTKLTAHKRLTAFTFAVRDRKPGI
;
A
#
# COMPACT_ATOMS: atom_id res chain seq x y z
N MET A 1 23.99 -11.77 -19.85
CA MET A 1 22.62 -11.38 -19.42
C MET A 1 22.70 -10.78 -18.02
N SER A 2 22.32 -9.53 -17.85
CA SER A 2 22.30 -8.89 -16.53
C SER A 2 21.30 -9.62 -15.63
N LYS A 3 21.82 -10.30 -14.61
CA LYS A 3 21.04 -10.93 -13.54
C LYS A 3 20.11 -9.86 -12.95
N PRO A 4 18.78 -10.07 -12.83
CA PRO A 4 17.94 -9.10 -12.14
C PRO A 4 18.40 -9.03 -10.67
N ARG A 5 19.19 -8.00 -10.35
CA ARG A 5 19.65 -7.74 -8.98
C ARG A 5 18.45 -7.23 -8.20
N GLY A 6 18.01 -8.02 -7.22
CA GLY A 6 17.00 -7.60 -6.25
C GLY A 6 15.59 -8.12 -6.53
N LYS A 7 15.41 -9.41 -6.80
CA LYS A 7 14.12 -10.05 -6.46
C LYS A 7 14.13 -10.32 -4.96
N SER A 8 14.07 -9.25 -4.15
CA SER A 8 13.72 -9.39 -2.74
C SER A 8 12.33 -9.99 -2.72
N HIS A 9 12.24 -11.26 -2.35
CA HIS A 9 10.98 -11.87 -1.94
C HIS A 9 10.56 -11.20 -0.64
N THR A 10 10.11 -9.95 -0.69
CA THR A 10 9.44 -9.37 0.46
C THR A 10 8.07 -10.01 0.49
N THR A 11 7.87 -10.88 1.47
CA THR A 11 6.58 -11.50 1.74
C THR A 11 5.52 -10.41 1.82
N LEU A 12 4.49 -10.53 0.99
CA LEU A 12 3.29 -9.71 1.09
C LEU A 12 2.26 -10.52 1.87
N THR A 13 1.58 -9.88 2.82
CA THR A 13 0.33 -10.41 3.36
C THR A 13 -0.68 -10.57 2.23
N GLU A 14 -1.63 -11.49 2.35
CA GLU A 14 -2.68 -11.68 1.33
C GLU A 14 -3.41 -10.36 1.03
N THR A 15 -3.72 -9.61 2.10
CA THR A 15 -4.36 -8.30 2.05
C THR A 15 -3.50 -7.27 1.32
N ALA A 16 -2.18 -7.24 1.55
CA ALA A 16 -1.28 -6.34 0.82
C ALA A 16 -1.08 -6.77 -0.64
N SER A 17 -1.08 -8.07 -0.93
CA SER A 17 -0.95 -8.61 -2.29
C SER A 17 -2.08 -8.15 -3.19
N GLU A 18 -3.33 -8.14 -2.70
CA GLU A 18 -4.47 -7.62 -3.45
C GLU A 18 -4.30 -6.14 -3.83
N VAL A 19 -3.84 -5.31 -2.88
CA VAL A 19 -3.63 -3.88 -3.09
C VAL A 19 -2.47 -3.62 -4.05
N VAL A 20 -1.35 -4.32 -3.87
CA VAL A 20 -0.15 -4.19 -4.73
C VAL A 20 -0.48 -4.59 -6.18
N ARG A 21 -1.20 -5.69 -6.39
CA ARG A 21 -1.62 -6.13 -7.74
C ARG A 21 -2.46 -5.09 -8.48
N VAL A 22 -3.23 -4.27 -7.77
CA VAL A 22 -3.99 -3.17 -8.37
C VAL A 22 -3.06 -1.99 -8.67
N LEU A 23 -2.19 -1.63 -7.73
CA LEU A 23 -1.21 -0.55 -7.91
C LEU A 23 -0.26 -0.78 -9.09
N GLU A 24 0.21 -2.01 -9.29
CA GLU A 24 1.07 -2.38 -10.43
C GLU A 24 0.43 -2.12 -11.80
N ARG A 25 -0.90 -2.03 -11.85
CA ARG A 25 -1.67 -1.79 -13.09
C ARG A 25 -2.06 -0.33 -13.27
N ILE A 26 -1.84 0.52 -12.27
CA ILE A 26 -2.17 1.95 -12.36
C ILE A 26 -1.01 2.68 -13.04
N PRO A 27 -1.24 3.37 -14.17
CA PRO A 27 -0.21 4.20 -14.78
C PRO A 27 0.19 5.33 -13.81
N GLY A 28 1.49 5.64 -13.78
CA GLY A 28 2.06 6.64 -12.88
C GLY A 28 2.74 6.06 -11.63
N VAL A 29 2.60 4.75 -11.36
CA VAL A 29 3.34 4.06 -10.31
C VAL A 29 4.72 3.65 -10.83
N LYS A 30 5.78 4.18 -10.21
CA LYS A 30 7.17 3.93 -10.62
C LYS A 30 7.77 2.73 -9.88
N MET A 31 7.51 2.63 -8.57
CA MET A 31 8.10 1.60 -7.73
C MET A 31 7.20 1.33 -6.53
N ILE A 32 7.09 0.05 -6.16
CA ILE A 32 6.40 -0.40 -4.96
C ILE A 32 7.43 -1.11 -4.08
N ALA A 33 7.64 -0.59 -2.88
CA ALA A 33 8.56 -1.12 -1.89
C ALA A 33 7.75 -1.65 -0.69
N PRO A 34 7.48 -2.97 -0.64
CA PRO A 34 6.89 -3.58 0.53
C PRO A 34 7.84 -3.51 1.73
N GLY A 35 7.30 -3.13 2.88
CA GLY A 35 8.00 -3.03 4.15
C GLY A 35 7.63 -4.15 5.12
N GLU A 36 7.97 -3.92 6.39
CA GLU A 36 7.79 -4.87 7.48
C GLU A 36 6.33 -5.34 7.63
N ILE A 37 6.18 -6.64 7.89
CA ILE A 37 4.93 -7.23 8.37
C ILE A 37 5.00 -7.24 9.90
N ARG A 38 4.00 -6.64 10.55
CA ARG A 38 3.79 -6.71 11.99
C ARG A 38 2.55 -7.55 12.26
N THR A 39 2.74 -8.68 12.93
CA THR A 39 1.65 -9.49 13.44
C THR A 39 0.96 -8.74 14.58
N THR A 40 -0.38 -8.71 14.58
CA THR A 40 -1.14 -8.04 15.64
C THR A 40 -1.96 -9.08 16.39
N GLN A 41 -1.70 -9.26 17.69
CA GLN A 41 -2.37 -10.28 18.51
C GLN A 41 -3.86 -9.99 18.78
N HIS A 42 -4.32 -8.75 18.60
CA HIS A 42 -5.64 -8.28 19.08
C HIS A 42 -6.62 -7.82 17.97
N ARG A 43 -6.43 -8.20 16.70
CA ARG A 43 -7.36 -7.76 15.63
C ARG A 43 -8.38 -8.84 15.27
N THR A 44 -9.66 -8.45 15.34
CA THR A 44 -10.81 -9.26 14.91
C THR A 44 -10.68 -9.57 13.42
N ALA A 45 -10.66 -10.86 13.08
CA ALA A 45 -10.63 -11.34 11.71
C ALA A 45 -11.83 -10.77 10.94
N GLY A 46 -11.59 -10.01 9.87
CA GLY A 46 -12.64 -9.62 8.92
C GLY A 46 -12.50 -8.21 8.33
N LYS A 47 -12.03 -7.22 9.10
CA LYS A 47 -11.95 -5.84 8.60
C LYS A 47 -10.59 -5.55 7.96
N ARG A 48 -10.61 -5.16 6.68
CA ARG A 48 -9.42 -4.75 5.92
C ARG A 48 -9.39 -3.24 5.79
N PHE A 49 -8.32 -2.61 6.25
CA PHE A 49 -8.13 -1.16 6.18
C PHE A 49 -6.90 -0.80 5.38
N VAL A 50 -6.99 0.24 4.56
CA VAL A 50 -5.86 0.84 3.84
C VAL A 50 -5.79 2.30 4.23
N THR A 51 -4.71 2.69 4.90
CA THR A 51 -4.46 4.09 5.22
C THR A 51 -3.33 4.63 4.36
N ALA A 52 -3.58 5.70 3.60
CA ALA A 52 -2.54 6.38 2.84
C ALA A 52 -1.92 7.53 3.62
N VAL A 53 -0.61 7.66 3.51
CA VAL A 53 0.19 8.75 4.05
C VAL A 53 0.97 9.35 2.89
N PHE A 54 0.57 10.53 2.43
CA PHE A 54 1.21 11.18 1.29
C PHE A 54 2.60 11.69 1.65
N THR A 55 3.52 11.55 0.71
CA THR A 55 4.90 12.04 0.80
C THR A 55 5.24 12.83 -0.46
N THR A 56 6.38 13.52 -0.47
CA THR A 56 6.82 14.30 -1.63
C THR A 56 7.07 13.43 -2.88
N ALA A 57 7.50 12.17 -2.69
CA ALA A 57 7.85 11.26 -3.78
C ALA A 57 6.72 10.26 -4.13
N GLY A 58 5.57 10.32 -3.44
CA GLY A 58 4.47 9.38 -3.61
C GLY A 58 3.62 9.26 -2.36
N PHE A 59 3.44 8.04 -1.86
CA PHE A 59 2.70 7.77 -0.64
C PHE A 59 3.07 6.44 0.01
N GLU A 60 2.85 6.34 1.31
CA GLU A 60 3.01 5.11 2.09
C GLU A 60 1.62 4.57 2.44
N LEU A 61 1.38 3.29 2.18
CA LEU A 61 0.18 2.58 2.55
C LEU A 61 0.42 1.77 3.81
N ILE A 62 -0.43 1.97 4.81
CA ILE A 62 -0.54 1.11 5.98
C ILE A 62 -1.72 0.19 5.72
N ILE A 63 -1.42 -1.04 5.33
CA ILE A 63 -2.40 -2.07 5.00
C ILE A 63 -2.61 -2.92 6.23
N THR A 64 -3.86 -3.03 6.65
CA THR A 64 -4.30 -3.74 7.84
C THR A 64 -5.27 -4.85 7.45
N GLY A 65 -4.99 -6.06 7.91
CA GLY A 65 -5.92 -7.19 7.95
C GLY A 65 -5.65 -7.99 9.22
N GLN A 66 -5.34 -9.29 9.06
CA GLN A 66 -4.83 -10.13 10.15
C GLN A 66 -3.47 -9.65 10.69
N SER A 67 -2.65 -9.09 9.80
CA SER A 67 -1.38 -8.43 10.10
C SER A 67 -1.38 -7.02 9.53
N VAL A 68 -0.44 -6.20 9.97
CA VAL A 68 -0.18 -4.88 9.41
C VAL A 68 1.04 -4.96 8.51
N GLN A 69 0.93 -4.43 7.30
CA GLN A 69 2.07 -4.27 6.41
C GLN A 69 2.12 -2.85 5.90
N LYS A 70 3.31 -2.25 5.99
CA LYS A 70 3.58 -0.95 5.36
C LYS A 70 4.08 -1.17 3.94
N VAL A 71 3.62 -0.38 3.00
CA VAL A 71 4.03 -0.45 1.59
C VAL A 71 4.29 0.97 1.09
N ALA A 72 5.52 1.27 0.71
CA ALA A 72 5.85 2.55 0.11
C ALA A 72 5.62 2.49 -1.40
N VAL A 73 4.91 3.48 -1.94
CA VAL A 73 4.59 3.62 -3.35
C VAL A 73 5.20 4.91 -3.85
N HIS A 74 6.13 4.80 -4.80
CA HIS A 74 6.73 5.94 -5.47
C HIS A 74 5.99 6.18 -6.77
N THR A 75 5.59 7.42 -7.00
CA THR A 75 4.80 7.80 -8.16
C THR A 75 5.53 8.85 -8.98
N SER A 76 5.36 8.78 -10.30
CA SER A 76 5.79 9.85 -11.20
C SER A 76 4.72 10.92 -11.34
N ASP A 77 3.45 10.52 -11.22
CA ASP A 77 2.29 11.40 -11.28
C ASP A 77 1.82 11.83 -9.88
N ASP A 78 0.80 12.68 -9.84
CA ASP A 78 0.14 13.12 -8.61
C ASP A 78 -0.35 11.92 -7.77
N PRO A 79 0.17 11.76 -6.54
CA PRO A 79 -0.13 10.59 -5.71
C PRO A 79 -1.58 10.55 -5.25
N LYS A 80 -2.26 11.70 -5.13
CA LYS A 80 -3.67 11.75 -4.74
C LYS A 80 -4.56 11.15 -5.82
N THR A 81 -4.28 11.45 -7.09
CA THR A 81 -4.98 10.89 -8.25
C THR A 81 -4.85 9.37 -8.32
N ILE A 82 -3.65 8.84 -8.05
CA ILE A 82 -3.40 7.40 -7.99
C ILE A 82 -4.18 6.76 -6.83
N PHE A 83 -4.20 7.42 -5.66
CA PHE A 83 -4.98 6.95 -4.53
C PHE A 83 -6.49 6.95 -4.81
N THR A 84 -7.03 7.97 -5.48
CA THR A 84 -8.45 8.00 -5.89
C THR A 84 -8.77 6.82 -6.82
N LYS A 85 -7.92 6.54 -7.82
CA LYS A 85 -8.08 5.36 -8.69
C LYS A 85 -8.05 4.05 -7.91
N LEU A 86 -7.19 3.96 -6.90
CA LEU A 86 -7.12 2.80 -6.01
C LEU A 86 -8.42 2.60 -5.21
N THR A 87 -8.94 3.68 -4.61
CA THR A 87 -10.18 3.65 -3.81
C THR A 87 -11.42 3.28 -4.62
N ALA A 88 -11.48 3.69 -5.89
CA ALA A 88 -12.60 3.40 -6.79
C ALA A 88 -12.54 1.99 -7.42
N HIS A 89 -11.46 1.25 -7.20
CA HIS A 89 -11.23 -0.01 -7.90
C HIS A 89 -12.13 -1.13 -7.37
N LYS A 90 -12.92 -1.77 -8.24
CA LYS A 90 -13.93 -2.79 -7.88
C LYS A 90 -13.41 -3.98 -7.06
N ARG A 91 -12.14 -4.34 -7.21
CA ARG A 91 -11.51 -5.42 -6.42
C ARG A 91 -11.27 -5.05 -4.95
N LEU A 92 -11.27 -3.77 -4.61
CA LEU A 92 -10.94 -3.29 -3.26
C LEU A 92 -12.18 -2.75 -2.51
N THR A 93 -13.39 -3.08 -2.95
CA THR A 93 -14.65 -2.64 -2.31
C THR A 93 -14.81 -3.15 -0.88
N ALA A 94 -14.20 -4.28 -0.54
CA ALA A 94 -14.17 -4.82 0.81
C ALA A 94 -13.18 -4.10 1.75
N PHE A 95 -12.41 -3.13 1.25
CA PHE A 95 -11.43 -2.39 2.03
C PHE A 95 -12.01 -1.04 2.44
N THR A 96 -11.78 -0.67 3.70
CA THR A 96 -12.04 0.68 4.17
C THR A 96 -10.79 1.54 3.96
N PHE A 97 -10.94 2.61 3.20
CA PHE A 97 -9.84 3.53 2.90
C PHE A 97 -9.87 4.74 3.82
N ALA A 98 -8.69 5.15 4.29
CA ALA A 98 -8.51 6.37 5.05
C ALA A 98 -7.27 7.11 4.55
N VAL A 99 -7.24 8.43 4.73
CA VAL A 99 -6.04 9.23 4.56
C VAL A 99 -5.59 9.66 5.94
N ARG A 100 -4.30 9.51 6.23
CA ARG A 100 -3.68 10.04 7.44
C ARG A 100 -2.74 11.15 7.04
N ASP A 101 -3.06 12.34 7.51
CA ASP A 101 -2.18 13.48 7.42
C ASP A 101 -1.01 13.30 8.38
N ARG A 102 0.24 13.41 7.89
CA ARG A 102 1.38 13.59 8.78
C ARG A 102 1.38 15.06 9.20
N LYS A 103 0.75 15.35 10.34
CA LYS A 103 1.03 16.61 11.02
C LYS A 103 2.53 16.62 11.39
N PRO A 104 3.33 17.56 10.86
CA PRO A 104 4.72 17.72 11.27
C PRO A 104 4.73 18.30 12.69
N GLY A 105 5.30 17.56 13.63
CA GLY A 105 5.16 17.87 15.06
C GLY A 105 3.77 17.51 15.58
N ILE A 106 3.64 17.34 16.89
CA ILE A 106 2.33 17.49 17.53
C ILE A 106 1.93 18.96 17.40
#